data_AF-A0A5B8MZE9-F1
#
_entry.id   AF-A0A5B8MZE9-F1
#
_cell.length_a   1.000
_cell.length_b   1.000
_cell.length_c   1.000
_cell.angle_alpha   90.00
_cell.angle_beta   90.00
_cell.angle_gamma   90.00
#
_symmetry.space_group_name_H-M   'P 1'
#
loop_
_entity.id
_entity.type
_entity.pdbx_description
1 polymer ?
#
loop_
_entity_poly.entity_id
_entity_poly.type
_entity_poly.pdbx_seq_one_letter_code
_entity_poly.pdbx_strand_id
1 'polypeptide(L)'
;MLRHAQRGGRAYPYSSSQDHHKSKRRPRFSPKAKVIALLGLFCLIATRGVFSGRGGSPVEDKQPKDPNIVPITRVPARSISSVKEFFDRYGDQVVIVEGEVRHHKAFELGWQGLKDLCGGGTLETAKYSKDSNEWAGLTDRNAMLLKDYVDNYILNRKEGHEMRYAAGNLGTGSVCPQLDSHVLVPRYVSGALYGADEYSHGPGGEIQRPVLAQPEVFIGPKDSLTEMHMDNFLSPFWMTVYIGKKIFRAVSYEDSSIHMPYFRKDIRFQKTVKNENNVTEVKQLEIWNPDLETFPELGKVKLLEGPVNAGDWIYLPPGTLHGVYNSESSWAVSQNSLYPAVRDRFMDVCIGVHGVCGPQQ
;
A
#
# COMPACT_ATOMS: atom_id res chain seq x y z
N MET A 1 -37.53 -19.01 48.70
CA MET A 1 -37.05 -17.96 49.63
C MET A 1 -35.56 -18.07 49.76
N LEU A 2 -34.79 -17.17 49.13
CA LEU A 2 -33.42 -16.78 49.51
C LEU A 2 -33.00 -15.61 48.61
N ARG A 3 -32.25 -14.69 49.21
CA ARG A 3 -32.25 -13.25 48.94
C ARG A 3 -31.26 -12.84 47.85
N HIS A 4 -31.69 -11.87 47.03
CA HIS A 4 -30.84 -11.03 46.20
C HIS A 4 -29.85 -10.22 47.05
N ALA A 5 -28.59 -10.18 46.62
CA ALA A 5 -27.60 -9.20 47.06
C ALA A 5 -27.15 -8.40 45.83
N GLN A 6 -27.74 -7.21 45.65
CA GLN A 6 -27.23 -6.17 44.75
C GLN A 6 -26.00 -5.53 45.40
N ARG A 7 -24.87 -5.50 44.70
CA ARG A 7 -23.73 -4.63 45.03
C ARG A 7 -23.73 -3.45 44.07
N GLY A 8 -23.96 -2.26 44.62
CA GLY A 8 -23.88 -0.98 43.92
C GLY A 8 -22.43 -0.58 43.64
N GLY A 9 -22.16 -0.23 42.38
CA GLY A 9 -20.95 0.47 41.95
C GLY A 9 -21.18 1.98 42.02
N ARG A 10 -20.32 2.69 42.75
CA ARG A 10 -20.33 4.14 42.91
C ARG A 10 -19.93 4.83 41.60
N ALA A 11 -20.70 5.82 41.20
CA ALA A 11 -20.33 6.80 40.18
C ALA A 11 -19.21 7.71 40.71
N TYR A 12 -18.15 7.87 39.92
CA TYR A 12 -17.13 8.89 40.13
C TYR A 12 -17.61 10.23 39.53
N PRO A 13 -17.53 11.36 40.25
CA PRO A 13 -17.82 12.66 39.66
C PRO A 13 -16.64 13.12 38.80
N TYR A 14 -16.93 13.42 37.54
CA TYR A 14 -16.01 14.07 36.61
C TYR A 14 -15.89 15.55 36.99
N SER A 15 -14.75 15.93 37.56
CA SER A 15 -14.38 17.30 37.89
C SER A 15 -13.91 18.01 36.61
N SER A 16 -14.66 18.99 36.14
CA SER A 16 -14.28 19.90 35.06
C SER A 16 -13.32 20.96 35.60
N SER A 17 -12.02 20.78 35.36
CA SER A 17 -11.06 21.88 35.51
C SER A 17 -11.11 22.75 34.24
N GLN A 18 -11.61 23.97 34.41
CA GLN A 18 -11.49 25.04 33.43
C GLN A 18 -10.07 25.61 33.53
N ASP A 19 -9.21 25.28 32.55
CA ASP A 19 -7.93 25.98 32.39
C ASP A 19 -8.04 27.07 31.32
N HIS A 20 -7.85 28.29 31.79
CA HIS A 20 -7.77 29.53 31.04
C HIS A 20 -6.51 29.58 30.16
N HIS A 21 -6.62 29.18 28.89
CA HIS A 21 -5.61 29.54 27.90
C HIS A 21 -5.86 30.94 27.33
N LYS A 22 -5.04 31.89 27.81
CA LYS A 22 -4.91 33.26 27.28
C LYS A 22 -4.53 33.23 25.79
N SER A 23 -5.43 33.69 24.93
CA SER A 23 -5.15 33.91 23.51
C SER A 23 -4.24 35.15 23.34
N LYS A 24 -3.02 34.93 22.84
CA LYS A 24 -2.17 36.03 22.35
C LYS A 24 -2.69 36.47 20.98
N ARG A 25 -3.36 37.61 20.96
CA ARG A 25 -3.80 38.33 19.76
C ARG A 25 -2.59 38.68 18.88
N ARG A 26 -2.61 38.23 17.62
CA ARG A 26 -1.73 38.74 16.57
C ARG A 26 -2.21 40.15 16.13
N PRO A 27 -1.29 41.08 15.77
CA PRO A 27 -1.68 42.41 15.36
C PRO A 27 -2.36 42.40 13.99
N ARG A 28 -3.52 43.07 13.92
CA ARG A 28 -4.22 43.41 12.68
C ARG A 28 -3.42 44.46 11.92
N PHE A 29 -2.94 44.13 10.72
CA PHE A 29 -2.52 45.14 9.75
C PHE A 29 -3.76 45.73 9.06
N SER A 30 -3.93 47.05 9.17
CA SER A 30 -5.03 47.79 8.55
C SER A 30 -4.78 48.01 7.05
N PRO A 31 -5.78 47.82 6.19
CA PRO A 31 -5.69 48.17 4.77
C PRO A 31 -6.16 49.62 4.61
N LYS A 32 -5.24 50.56 4.36
CA LYS A 32 -5.47 51.83 3.65
C LYS A 32 -4.19 52.68 3.65
N ALA A 33 -3.94 53.32 2.52
CA ALA A 33 -2.89 54.29 2.21
C ALA A 33 -1.54 53.73 1.69
N LYS A 34 -1.46 53.58 0.36
CA LYS A 34 -0.55 54.39 -0.48
C LYS A 34 -0.79 54.06 -1.97
N VAL A 35 -1.57 54.92 -2.61
CA VAL A 35 -1.57 55.13 -4.06
C VAL A 35 -0.75 56.41 -4.30
N ILE A 36 -0.09 56.45 -5.46
CA ILE A 36 0.47 57.60 -6.21
C ILE A 36 2.00 57.65 -6.29
N ALA A 37 2.44 57.71 -7.57
CA ALA A 37 3.76 57.96 -8.17
C ALA A 37 4.62 56.70 -8.38
N LEU A 38 5.00 56.26 -9.59
CA LEU A 38 5.16 56.97 -10.87
C LEU A 38 4.87 56.05 -12.07
N LEU A 39 4.07 56.57 -13.00
CA LEU A 39 4.09 56.23 -14.42
C LEU A 39 5.38 56.75 -15.05
N GLY A 40 6.04 55.93 -15.88
CA GLY A 40 7.05 56.42 -16.81
C GLY A 40 8.03 55.37 -17.29
N LEU A 41 7.62 54.47 -18.20
CA LEU A 41 8.30 54.30 -19.50
C LEU A 41 7.54 53.26 -20.35
N PHE A 42 6.78 53.77 -21.32
CA PHE A 42 6.36 53.02 -22.50
C PHE A 42 7.16 53.54 -23.69
N CYS A 43 7.44 52.64 -24.63
CA CYS A 43 7.92 52.83 -26.00
C CYS A 43 9.44 52.82 -26.28
N LEU A 44 9.74 52.21 -27.45
CA LEU A 44 11.01 52.05 -28.18
C LEU A 44 11.80 50.79 -27.75
N ILE A 45 11.94 49.71 -28.54
CA ILE A 45 12.05 49.56 -29.99
C ILE A 45 11.58 48.16 -30.41
N ALA A 46 10.66 48.12 -31.38
CA ALA A 46 10.51 47.01 -32.29
C ALA A 46 11.61 47.11 -33.35
N THR A 47 12.58 46.20 -33.34
CA THR A 47 13.41 45.90 -34.51
C THR A 47 13.40 44.40 -34.77
N ARG A 48 12.82 44.09 -35.92
CA ARG A 48 12.96 42.88 -36.71
C ARG A 48 14.38 42.30 -36.70
N GLY A 49 14.44 41.00 -36.46
CA GLY A 49 15.45 40.07 -36.96
C GLY A 49 14.88 38.67 -36.70
N VAL A 50 14.11 38.06 -37.59
CA VAL A 50 14.61 37.29 -38.75
C VAL A 50 15.94 36.61 -38.43
N PHE A 51 15.91 35.66 -37.50
CA PHE A 51 16.78 34.50 -37.58
C PHE A 51 15.94 33.31 -38.07
N SER A 52 15.95 33.19 -39.39
CA SER A 52 15.69 31.97 -40.13
C SER A 52 16.57 30.83 -39.63
N GLY A 53 15.95 29.68 -39.38
CA GLY A 53 16.50 28.38 -39.76
C GLY A 53 17.79 27.94 -39.07
N ARG A 54 17.66 27.39 -37.86
CA ARG A 54 18.36 26.14 -37.54
C ARG A 54 17.30 25.11 -37.23
N GLY A 55 17.11 24.18 -38.17
CA GLY A 55 16.33 22.98 -37.96
C GLY A 55 16.92 22.22 -36.78
N GLY A 56 16.29 22.36 -35.62
CA GLY A 56 16.31 21.29 -34.65
C GLY A 56 15.51 20.18 -35.29
N SER A 57 16.20 19.13 -35.74
CA SER A 57 15.55 17.85 -36.01
C SER A 57 14.62 17.55 -34.84
N PRO A 58 13.40 17.02 -35.08
CA PRO A 58 12.58 16.50 -33.99
C PRO A 58 13.50 15.57 -33.19
N VAL A 59 13.69 15.86 -31.90
CA VAL A 59 14.27 14.87 -31.01
C VAL A 59 13.26 13.75 -31.04
N GLU A 60 13.55 12.71 -31.82
CA GLU A 60 12.86 11.44 -31.75
C GLU A 60 12.94 11.03 -30.29
N ASP A 61 11.85 11.23 -29.56
CA ASP A 61 11.70 10.79 -28.20
C ASP A 61 11.62 9.26 -28.28
N LYS A 62 12.81 8.64 -28.35
CA LYS A 62 12.95 7.19 -28.44
C LYS A 62 12.31 6.64 -27.18
N GLN A 63 11.14 6.04 -27.34
CA GLN A 63 10.45 5.44 -26.21
C GLN A 63 11.38 4.46 -25.49
N PRO A 64 11.38 4.47 -24.15
CA PRO A 64 12.20 3.55 -23.37
C PRO A 64 11.89 2.11 -23.80
N LYS A 65 12.93 1.33 -24.05
CA LYS A 65 12.78 -0.11 -24.36
C LYS A 65 12.61 -0.95 -23.11
N ASP A 66 13.05 -0.43 -21.96
CA ASP A 66 13.03 -1.11 -20.67
C ASP A 66 12.49 -0.17 -19.58
N PRO A 67 11.81 -0.71 -18.55
CA PRO A 67 11.36 0.08 -17.41
C PRO A 67 12.56 0.63 -16.62
N ASN A 68 12.43 1.85 -16.09
CA ASN A 68 13.46 2.48 -15.26
C ASN A 68 13.43 1.89 -13.83
N ILE A 69 14.10 0.76 -13.65
CA ILE A 69 14.17 0.07 -12.36
C ILE A 69 15.24 0.70 -11.46
N VAL A 70 14.84 1.06 -10.25
CA VAL A 70 15.72 1.62 -9.20
C VAL A 70 15.63 0.74 -7.96
N PRO A 71 16.75 0.39 -7.29
CA PRO A 71 16.69 -0.41 -6.08
C PRO A 71 15.91 0.28 -4.95
N ILE A 72 15.07 -0.47 -4.23
CA ILE A 72 14.43 0.00 -2.99
C ILE A 72 15.51 0.28 -1.94
N THR A 73 15.38 1.39 -1.21
CA THR A 73 16.25 1.73 -0.08
C THR A 73 16.21 0.63 0.98
N ARG A 74 17.38 0.15 1.39
CA ARG A 74 17.53 -0.89 2.43
C ARG A 74 18.28 -0.34 3.63
N VAL A 75 17.79 -0.66 4.82
CA VAL A 75 18.38 -0.18 6.08
C VAL A 75 18.40 -1.30 7.12
N PRO A 76 19.53 -1.58 7.79
CA PRO A 76 19.56 -2.54 8.88
C PRO A 76 18.68 -2.07 10.05
N ALA A 77 17.83 -2.93 10.61
CA ALA A 77 16.98 -2.58 11.76
C ALA A 77 17.77 -1.95 12.93
N ARG A 78 18.96 -2.50 13.21
CA ARG A 78 19.88 -2.02 14.26
C ARG A 78 20.45 -0.62 14.02
N SER A 79 20.35 -0.10 12.80
CA SER A 79 20.88 1.23 12.44
C SER A 79 19.90 2.36 12.73
N ILE A 80 18.64 2.03 13.05
CA ILE A 80 17.60 3.00 13.39
C ILE A 80 17.36 2.94 14.90
N SER A 81 17.62 4.06 15.56
CA SER A 81 17.57 4.18 17.02
C SER A 81 16.16 4.42 17.57
N SER A 82 15.24 4.98 16.76
CA SER A 82 13.89 5.31 17.21
C SER A 82 12.86 5.34 16.08
N VAL A 83 11.58 5.26 16.46
CA VAL A 83 10.44 5.43 15.53
C VAL A 83 10.46 6.82 14.88
N LYS A 84 10.81 7.85 15.66
CA LYS A 84 10.93 9.21 15.13
C LYS A 84 11.99 9.29 14.05
N GLU A 85 13.18 8.73 14.31
CA GLU A 85 14.26 8.70 13.31
C GLU A 85 13.83 7.98 12.03
N PHE A 86 13.10 6.87 12.16
CA PHE A 86 12.58 6.14 10.99
C PHE A 86 11.72 7.06 10.11
N PHE A 87 10.69 7.69 10.67
CA PHE A 87 9.78 8.51 9.88
C PHE A 87 10.43 9.82 9.38
N ASP A 88 11.29 10.46 10.18
CA ASP A 88 12.02 11.66 9.75
C ASP A 88 12.90 11.40 8.51
N ARG A 89 13.46 10.18 8.36
CA ARG A 89 14.40 9.84 7.28
C ARG A 89 13.77 9.05 6.14
N TYR A 90 12.77 8.22 6.45
CA TYR A 90 12.26 7.20 5.54
C TYR A 90 10.74 7.18 5.41
N GLY A 91 9.99 7.94 6.21
CA GLY A 91 8.52 7.93 6.20
C GLY A 91 7.88 8.31 4.87
N ASP A 92 8.66 8.95 4.00
CA ASP A 92 8.24 9.47 2.70
C ASP A 92 8.66 8.61 1.51
N GLN A 93 9.30 7.46 1.75
CA GLN A 93 9.82 6.58 0.70
C GLN A 93 9.54 5.10 1.00
N VAL A 94 9.52 4.29 -0.07
CA VAL A 94 9.51 2.83 0.08
C VAL A 94 10.84 2.37 0.66
N VAL A 95 10.81 1.62 1.76
CA VAL A 95 12.01 1.20 2.47
C VAL A 95 11.88 -0.23 2.99
N ILE A 96 12.96 -1.00 2.89
CA ILE A 96 13.10 -2.33 3.49
C ILE A 96 14.00 -2.21 4.72
N VAL A 97 13.44 -2.53 5.88
CA VAL A 97 14.18 -2.63 7.13
C VAL A 97 14.59 -4.09 7.35
N GLU A 98 15.90 -4.33 7.29
CA GLU A 98 16.46 -5.67 7.26
C GLU A 98 16.49 -6.29 8.66
N GLY A 99 15.96 -7.51 8.76
CA GLY A 99 15.96 -8.29 10.00
C GLY A 99 15.05 -7.76 11.12
N GLU A 100 14.15 -6.82 10.84
CA GLU A 100 13.28 -6.20 11.84
C GLU A 100 12.48 -7.25 12.64
N VAL A 101 11.96 -8.29 11.99
CA VAL A 101 11.02 -9.24 12.62
C VAL A 101 11.62 -10.58 13.00
N ARG A 102 12.94 -10.71 12.98
CA ARG A 102 13.63 -11.96 13.37
C ARG A 102 13.41 -12.37 14.83
N HIS A 103 12.94 -11.46 15.66
CA HIS A 103 12.63 -11.69 17.07
C HIS A 103 11.16 -12.12 17.30
N HIS A 104 10.32 -12.14 16.25
CA HIS A 104 8.96 -12.62 16.34
C HIS A 104 8.92 -14.14 16.38
N LYS A 105 8.03 -14.74 17.19
CA LYS A 105 7.87 -16.21 17.25
C LYS A 105 7.46 -16.81 15.90
N ALA A 106 6.74 -16.06 15.07
CA ALA A 106 6.35 -16.49 13.73
C ALA A 106 7.57 -16.82 12.83
N PHE A 107 8.70 -16.16 13.04
CA PHE A 107 9.93 -16.41 12.28
C PHE A 107 10.50 -17.81 12.51
N GLU A 108 10.23 -18.42 13.67
CA GLU A 108 10.76 -19.74 14.06
C GLU A 108 9.83 -20.90 13.66
N LEU A 109 8.58 -20.63 13.27
CA LEU A 109 7.57 -21.67 13.02
C LEU A 109 7.92 -22.57 11.83
N GLY A 110 8.42 -21.97 10.74
CA GLY A 110 8.50 -22.65 9.45
C GLY A 110 7.12 -23.14 8.96
N TRP A 111 7.10 -23.93 7.87
CA TRP A 111 5.85 -24.43 7.31
C TRP A 111 5.13 -25.42 8.22
N GLN A 112 5.88 -26.33 8.85
CA GLN A 112 5.29 -27.34 9.72
C GLN A 112 4.73 -26.71 11.00
N GLY A 113 5.46 -25.79 11.65
CA GLY A 113 4.95 -25.10 12.83
C GLY A 113 3.73 -24.23 12.52
N LEU A 114 3.68 -23.58 11.34
CA LEU A 114 2.49 -22.84 10.91
C LEU A 114 1.28 -23.78 10.73
N LYS A 115 1.48 -24.96 10.11
CA LYS A 115 0.42 -25.97 9.98
C LYS A 115 -0.03 -26.53 11.32
N ASP A 116 0.90 -26.82 12.23
CA ASP A 116 0.58 -27.40 13.53
C ASP A 116 -0.20 -26.40 14.39
N LEU A 117 0.18 -25.13 14.33
CA LEU A 117 -0.47 -24.04 15.06
C LEU A 117 -1.86 -23.70 14.47
N CYS A 118 -1.94 -23.63 13.13
CA CYS A 118 -3.07 -22.97 12.46
C CYS A 118 -3.70 -23.78 11.32
N GLY A 119 -3.41 -25.07 11.22
CA GLY A 119 -3.85 -25.91 10.12
C GLY A 119 -5.37 -26.07 9.99
N GLY A 120 -6.11 -25.88 11.09
CA GLY A 120 -7.57 -25.87 11.11
C GLY A 120 -8.21 -24.55 10.67
N GLY A 121 -7.41 -23.50 10.49
CA GLY A 121 -7.86 -22.20 10.00
C GLY A 121 -8.24 -22.24 8.52
N THR A 122 -9.09 -21.30 8.09
CA THR A 122 -9.46 -21.15 6.68
C THR A 122 -8.68 -19.98 6.06
N LEU A 123 -8.23 -20.17 4.82
CA LEU A 123 -7.64 -19.14 3.97
C LEU A 123 -8.52 -18.94 2.74
N GLU A 124 -8.56 -17.72 2.21
CA GLU A 124 -9.07 -17.46 0.88
C GLU A 124 -7.91 -17.44 -0.12
N THR A 125 -8.08 -18.11 -1.25
CA THR A 125 -7.08 -18.22 -2.30
C THR A 125 -7.65 -17.75 -3.63
N ALA A 126 -6.85 -17.05 -4.43
CA ALA A 126 -7.23 -16.55 -5.74
C ALA A 126 -6.29 -17.05 -6.84
N LYS A 127 -6.71 -16.93 -8.10
CA LYS A 127 -5.89 -17.13 -9.29
C LYS A 127 -5.48 -15.80 -9.86
N TYR A 128 -4.28 -15.72 -10.41
CA TYR A 128 -3.91 -14.59 -11.23
C TYR A 128 -4.44 -14.77 -12.66
N SER A 129 -4.96 -13.70 -13.25
CA SER A 129 -5.36 -13.62 -14.65
C SER A 129 -4.85 -12.33 -15.29
N LYS A 130 -4.09 -12.47 -16.37
CA LYS A 130 -3.60 -11.36 -17.18
C LYS A 130 -4.72 -10.51 -17.79
N ASP A 131 -5.88 -11.13 -18.03
CA ASP A 131 -7.02 -10.48 -18.69
C ASP A 131 -7.96 -9.81 -17.68
N SER A 132 -7.73 -10.02 -16.38
CA SER A 132 -8.56 -9.45 -15.31
C SER A 132 -8.18 -8.01 -15.01
N ASN A 133 -9.18 -7.14 -14.95
CA ASN A 133 -9.05 -5.78 -14.46
C ASN A 133 -9.33 -5.65 -12.94
N GLU A 134 -9.63 -6.76 -12.26
CA GLU A 134 -9.84 -6.78 -10.81
C GLU A 134 -8.55 -6.42 -10.06
N TRP A 135 -8.70 -6.04 -8.79
CA TRP A 135 -7.60 -5.70 -7.89
C TRP A 135 -6.48 -6.75 -7.96
N ALA A 136 -5.25 -6.27 -8.20
CA ALA A 136 -4.05 -7.09 -8.35
C ALA A 136 -4.11 -8.23 -9.40
N GLY A 137 -5.14 -8.25 -10.27
CA GLY A 137 -5.31 -9.25 -11.32
C GLY A 137 -5.76 -10.60 -10.75
N LEU A 138 -6.32 -10.59 -9.54
CA LEU A 138 -6.74 -11.79 -8.84
C LEU A 138 -8.22 -12.07 -9.08
N THR A 139 -8.55 -13.31 -9.43
CA THR A 139 -9.91 -13.78 -9.72
C THR A 139 -10.16 -15.15 -9.07
N ASP A 140 -11.38 -15.68 -9.21
CA ASP A 140 -11.73 -17.05 -8.82
C ASP A 140 -11.31 -17.35 -7.37
N ARG A 141 -11.94 -16.67 -6.42
CA ARG A 141 -11.67 -16.82 -4.98
C ARG A 141 -12.25 -18.13 -4.46
N ASN A 142 -11.47 -18.85 -3.66
CA ASN A 142 -11.88 -20.11 -3.05
C ASN A 142 -11.33 -20.24 -1.62
N ALA A 143 -12.19 -20.65 -0.71
CA ALA A 143 -11.84 -20.93 0.67
C ALA A 143 -11.23 -22.34 0.82
N MET A 144 -10.14 -22.46 1.57
CA MET A 144 -9.44 -23.72 1.81
C MET A 144 -8.93 -23.78 3.25
N LEU A 145 -8.81 -24.97 3.83
CA LEU A 145 -8.10 -25.12 5.10
C LEU A 145 -6.61 -24.82 4.90
N LEU A 146 -6.01 -24.11 5.86
CA LEU A 146 -4.61 -23.72 5.82
C LEU A 146 -3.71 -24.94 5.64
N LYS A 147 -3.96 -26.03 6.38
CA LYS A 147 -3.14 -27.26 6.25
C LYS A 147 -3.18 -27.84 4.84
N ASP A 148 -4.37 -27.86 4.22
CA ASP A 148 -4.57 -28.46 2.91
C ASP A 148 -3.95 -27.58 1.82
N TYR A 149 -4.04 -26.25 1.99
CA TYR A 149 -3.39 -25.30 1.09
C TYR A 149 -1.86 -25.44 1.18
N VAL A 150 -1.29 -25.46 2.39
CA VAL A 150 0.16 -25.61 2.57
C VAL A 150 0.64 -26.96 2.02
N ASP A 151 -0.08 -28.06 2.26
CA ASP A 151 0.32 -29.36 1.75
C ASP A 151 0.29 -29.45 0.23
N ASN A 152 -0.77 -28.95 -0.40
CA ASN A 152 -1.00 -29.18 -1.83
C ASN A 152 -0.37 -28.11 -2.73
N TYR A 153 -0.23 -26.87 -2.25
CA TYR A 153 0.25 -25.74 -3.05
C TYR A 153 1.64 -25.25 -2.64
N ILE A 154 2.06 -25.48 -1.40
CA ILE A 154 3.35 -24.97 -0.90
C ILE A 154 4.40 -26.08 -0.85
N LEU A 155 4.12 -27.18 -0.15
CA LEU A 155 5.10 -28.23 0.12
C LEU A 155 5.16 -29.30 -0.99
N ASN A 156 4.01 -29.73 -1.50
CA ASN A 156 3.92 -30.84 -2.47
C ASN A 156 3.29 -30.39 -3.79
N ARG A 157 3.52 -29.15 -4.21
CA ARG A 157 2.99 -28.63 -5.48
C ARG A 157 3.50 -29.48 -6.64
N LYS A 158 2.56 -30.08 -7.38
CA LYS A 158 2.88 -30.82 -8.61
C LYS A 158 2.97 -29.87 -9.80
N GLU A 159 3.83 -30.21 -10.74
CA GLU A 159 3.90 -29.50 -12.03
C GLU A 159 2.54 -29.59 -12.75
N GLY A 160 2.14 -28.50 -13.41
CA GLY A 160 0.84 -28.41 -14.09
C GLY A 160 -0.38 -28.25 -13.17
N HIS A 161 -0.23 -28.33 -11.84
CA HIS A 161 -1.31 -27.92 -10.94
C HIS A 161 -1.56 -26.42 -11.06
N GLU A 162 -2.85 -26.09 -11.01
CA GLU A 162 -3.33 -24.73 -10.96
C GLU A 162 -2.63 -23.92 -9.86
N MET A 163 -2.19 -22.71 -10.21
CA MET A 163 -1.56 -21.82 -9.26
C MET A 163 -2.62 -21.04 -8.50
N ARG A 164 -2.61 -21.18 -7.17
CA ARG A 164 -3.47 -20.40 -6.28
C ARG A 164 -2.64 -19.67 -5.24
N TYR A 165 -3.01 -18.45 -4.92
CA TYR A 165 -2.32 -17.57 -3.99
C TYR A 165 -3.28 -17.11 -2.89
N ALA A 166 -2.96 -17.36 -1.62
CA ALA A 166 -3.63 -16.68 -0.51
C ALA A 166 -3.06 -15.27 -0.40
N ALA A 167 -3.73 -14.30 -1.04
CA ALA A 167 -3.25 -12.94 -1.26
C ALA A 167 -3.96 -11.90 -0.38
N GLY A 168 -4.18 -12.22 0.91
CA GLY A 168 -4.83 -11.32 1.88
C GLY A 168 -6.32 -11.61 2.08
N ASN A 169 -7.07 -10.60 2.49
CA ASN A 169 -8.51 -10.59 2.86
C ASN A 169 -8.88 -11.28 4.17
N LEU A 170 -7.98 -12.08 4.76
CA LEU A 170 -8.21 -12.72 6.05
C LEU A 170 -7.10 -12.37 7.04
N GLY A 171 -7.52 -11.80 8.16
CA GLY A 171 -6.63 -11.44 9.25
C GLY A 171 -6.03 -12.62 9.96
N THR A 172 -4.88 -12.40 10.59
CA THR A 172 -4.22 -13.38 11.46
C THR A 172 -5.19 -13.99 12.45
N GLY A 173 -5.98 -13.18 13.15
CA GLY A 173 -6.98 -13.66 14.11
C GLY A 173 -8.14 -14.44 13.49
N SER A 174 -8.57 -14.08 12.27
CA SER A 174 -9.65 -14.77 11.55
C SER A 174 -9.18 -16.12 10.98
N VAL A 175 -7.94 -16.19 10.51
CA VAL A 175 -7.32 -17.45 10.08
C VAL A 175 -7.07 -18.33 11.31
N CYS A 176 -6.48 -17.77 12.36
CA CYS A 176 -6.02 -18.51 13.53
C CYS A 176 -5.72 -17.54 14.69
N PRO A 177 -6.58 -17.44 15.73
CA PRO A 177 -6.38 -16.52 16.85
C PRO A 177 -5.02 -16.62 17.55
N GLN A 178 -4.38 -17.79 17.50
CA GLN A 178 -3.05 -18.00 18.08
C GLN A 178 -1.94 -17.23 17.33
N LEU A 179 -2.14 -16.88 16.04
CA LEU A 179 -1.17 -16.10 15.25
C LEU A 179 -0.96 -14.70 15.80
N ASP A 180 -1.96 -14.08 16.44
CA ASP A 180 -1.84 -12.73 16.99
C ASP A 180 -0.73 -12.63 18.06
N SER A 181 -0.39 -13.77 18.69
CA SER A 181 0.70 -13.86 19.67
C SER A 181 2.06 -14.22 19.05
N HIS A 182 2.10 -14.57 17.76
CA HIS A 182 3.30 -14.95 17.01
C HIS A 182 3.74 -13.87 16.03
N VAL A 183 2.77 -13.15 15.47
CA VAL A 183 2.92 -12.10 14.48
C VAL A 183 2.69 -10.76 15.18
N LEU A 184 3.75 -10.22 15.77
CA LEU A 184 3.66 -8.91 16.42
C LEU A 184 3.67 -7.79 15.37
N VAL A 185 3.04 -6.66 15.71
CA VAL A 185 3.13 -5.44 14.91
C VAL A 185 4.56 -4.86 15.05
N PRO A 186 5.28 -4.58 13.95
CA PRO A 186 6.63 -4.03 14.01
C PRO A 186 6.70 -2.69 14.76
N ARG A 187 7.83 -2.42 15.43
CA ARG A 187 7.96 -1.30 16.39
C ARG A 187 7.73 0.08 15.78
N TYR A 188 8.01 0.25 14.48
CA TYR A 188 7.82 1.54 13.81
C TYR A 188 6.33 1.87 13.60
N VAL A 189 5.48 0.85 13.55
CA VAL A 189 4.07 0.97 13.17
C VAL A 189 3.10 0.53 14.27
N SER A 190 3.62 0.27 15.48
CA SER A 190 2.80 -0.13 16.64
C SER A 190 1.88 0.98 17.16
N GLY A 191 2.10 2.23 16.76
CA GLY A 191 1.30 3.41 17.14
C GLY A 191 0.24 3.81 16.12
N ALA A 192 -0.30 2.85 15.35
CA ALA A 192 -1.36 3.11 14.37
C ALA A 192 -2.57 3.82 15.01
N LEU A 193 -3.10 4.84 14.33
CA LEU A 193 -4.30 5.58 14.76
C LEU A 193 -5.56 4.77 14.54
N TYR A 194 -5.63 4.03 13.43
CA TYR A 194 -6.67 3.07 13.11
C TYR A 194 -6.05 1.94 12.26
N GLY A 195 -6.35 0.69 12.60
CA GLY A 195 -6.35 -0.37 11.59
C GLY A 195 -7.56 -0.13 10.69
N ALA A 196 -7.46 -0.43 9.40
CA ALA A 196 -8.61 -0.36 8.48
C ALA A 196 -9.66 -1.46 8.77
N ASP A 197 -9.90 -1.78 10.03
CA ASP A 197 -11.08 -2.52 10.45
C ASP A 197 -12.26 -1.54 10.27
N GLU A 198 -12.91 -1.59 9.11
CA GLU A 198 -14.23 -0.98 8.95
C GLU A 198 -15.17 -1.50 10.05
N TYR A 199 -16.22 -0.82 10.46
CA TYR A 199 -17.27 -1.50 11.23
C TYR A 199 -18.49 -1.43 10.34
N SER A 200 -18.87 -2.56 9.73
CA SER A 200 -20.16 -2.61 9.06
C SER A 200 -21.24 -2.82 10.10
N HIS A 201 -22.41 -2.23 9.87
CA HIS A 201 -23.59 -2.52 10.66
C HIS A 201 -24.45 -3.48 9.84
N GLY A 202 -24.83 -4.59 10.44
CA GLY A 202 -25.76 -5.51 9.80
C GLY A 202 -27.15 -4.91 9.67
N PRO A 203 -28.08 -5.60 8.98
CA PRO A 203 -29.45 -5.12 8.76
C PRO A 203 -30.22 -4.78 10.05
N GLY A 204 -29.82 -5.32 11.20
CA GLY A 204 -30.38 -5.05 12.52
C GLY A 204 -29.61 -4.03 13.37
N GLY A 205 -28.60 -3.36 12.81
CA GLY A 205 -27.75 -2.41 13.53
C GLY A 205 -26.70 -3.06 14.43
N GLU A 206 -26.54 -4.38 14.38
CA GLU A 206 -25.44 -5.07 15.03
C GLU A 206 -24.11 -4.69 14.40
N ILE A 207 -23.10 -4.40 15.23
CA ILE A 207 -21.73 -4.21 14.77
C ILE A 207 -21.27 -5.55 14.19
N GLN A 208 -21.18 -5.64 12.87
CA GLN A 208 -20.47 -6.70 12.20
C GLN A 208 -19.00 -6.30 12.19
N ARG A 209 -18.15 -7.12 12.82
CA ARG A 209 -16.71 -6.99 12.56
C ARG A 209 -16.52 -7.19 11.06
N PRO A 210 -15.81 -6.27 10.39
CA PRO A 210 -15.72 -6.28 8.95
C PRO A 210 -14.89 -7.49 8.51
N VAL A 211 -15.03 -7.77 7.23
CA VAL A 211 -14.32 -8.80 6.48
C VAL A 211 -12.80 -8.53 6.42
N LEU A 212 -12.35 -7.31 6.72
CA LEU A 212 -10.93 -6.92 6.73
C LEU A 212 -10.34 -6.99 8.14
N ALA A 213 -10.23 -8.19 8.73
CA ALA A 213 -9.42 -8.33 9.93
C ALA A 213 -7.96 -8.11 9.51
N GLN A 214 -7.29 -7.08 10.02
CA GLN A 214 -5.86 -6.87 9.78
C GLN A 214 -5.06 -7.06 11.08
N PRO A 215 -3.79 -7.49 11.04
CA PRO A 215 -2.97 -7.79 9.86
C PRO A 215 -3.44 -8.99 9.05
N GLU A 216 -3.32 -8.95 7.73
CA GLU A 216 -3.73 -10.00 6.79
C GLU A 216 -2.64 -11.02 6.50
N VAL A 217 -3.05 -12.28 6.28
CA VAL A 217 -2.15 -13.40 5.96
C VAL A 217 -1.94 -13.54 4.46
N PHE A 218 -0.68 -13.58 4.03
CA PHE A 218 -0.26 -13.82 2.66
C PHE A 218 0.58 -15.08 2.57
N ILE A 219 0.09 -16.12 1.89
CA ILE A 219 0.82 -17.37 1.66
C ILE A 219 0.76 -17.70 0.18
N GLY A 220 1.90 -17.76 -0.48
CA GLY A 220 1.98 -17.98 -1.92
C GLY A 220 3.04 -18.99 -2.30
N PRO A 221 2.77 -19.89 -3.27
CA PRO A 221 3.82 -20.70 -3.86
C PRO A 221 4.82 -19.82 -4.61
N LYS A 222 5.99 -20.39 -4.87
CA LYS A 222 6.90 -19.82 -5.86
C LYS A 222 6.16 -19.56 -7.18
N ASP A 223 6.50 -18.42 -7.80
CA ASP A 223 5.98 -17.88 -9.05
C ASP A 223 4.58 -17.28 -8.99
N SER A 224 3.88 -17.30 -7.84
CA SER A 224 2.63 -16.55 -7.70
C SER A 224 2.89 -15.05 -7.53
N LEU A 225 1.94 -14.22 -7.95
CA LEU A 225 2.10 -12.77 -7.93
C LEU A 225 0.79 -12.02 -7.67
N THR A 226 0.95 -10.76 -7.32
CA THR A 226 -0.05 -9.70 -7.43
C THR A 226 0.47 -8.67 -8.43
N GLU A 227 -0.41 -8.25 -9.34
CA GLU A 227 -0.11 -7.17 -10.28
C GLU A 227 -0.15 -5.80 -9.61
N MET A 228 0.36 -4.78 -10.29
CA MET A 228 0.44 -3.42 -9.76
C MET A 228 -0.96 -2.88 -9.37
N HIS A 229 -1.11 -2.49 -8.12
CA HIS A 229 -2.33 -1.92 -7.56
C HIS A 229 -2.01 -0.83 -6.53
N MET A 230 -3.04 -0.08 -6.15
CA MET A 230 -3.03 0.75 -4.96
C MET A 230 -3.97 0.10 -3.95
N ASP A 231 -3.57 0.05 -2.68
CA ASP A 231 -4.46 -0.45 -1.65
C ASP A 231 -5.59 0.54 -1.38
N ASN A 232 -6.70 -0.03 -0.91
CA ASN A 232 -7.88 0.74 -0.52
C ASN A 232 -7.50 1.80 0.53
N PHE A 233 -8.21 2.92 0.48
CA PHE A 233 -8.04 4.08 1.36
C PHE A 233 -6.72 4.84 1.23
N LEU A 234 -5.80 4.46 0.32
CA LEU A 234 -4.52 5.16 0.13
C LEU A 234 -3.63 5.17 1.38
N SER A 235 -3.97 4.37 2.39
CA SER A 235 -3.25 4.36 3.66
C SER A 235 -1.86 3.74 3.50
N PRO A 236 -0.89 4.11 4.37
CA PRO A 236 0.40 3.44 4.38
C PRO A 236 0.23 1.92 4.50
N PHE A 237 1.08 1.19 3.80
CA PHE A 237 1.12 -0.26 3.82
C PHE A 237 2.43 -0.73 4.43
N TRP A 238 2.40 -1.85 5.13
CA TRP A 238 3.62 -2.57 5.47
C TRP A 238 3.45 -4.07 5.34
N MET A 239 4.54 -4.79 5.06
CA MET A 239 4.57 -6.25 5.05
C MET A 239 5.80 -6.79 5.78
N THR A 240 5.61 -7.82 6.59
CA THR A 240 6.67 -8.64 7.20
C THR A 240 6.72 -9.98 6.50
N VAL A 241 7.89 -10.44 6.07
CA VAL A 241 8.06 -11.78 5.47
C VAL A 241 8.65 -12.71 6.54
N TYR A 242 7.98 -13.81 6.85
CA TYR A 242 8.44 -14.79 7.84
C TYR A 242 9.11 -16.01 7.20
N ILE A 243 8.64 -16.43 6.02
CA ILE A 243 9.22 -17.54 5.26
C ILE A 243 9.39 -17.11 3.80
N GLY A 244 10.49 -17.52 3.18
CA GLY A 244 10.75 -17.33 1.75
C GLY A 244 11.19 -15.92 1.38
N LYS A 245 10.86 -15.53 0.14
CA LYS A 245 11.29 -14.26 -0.48
C LYS A 245 10.25 -13.72 -1.45
N LYS A 246 9.89 -12.46 -1.27
CA LYS A 246 9.01 -11.69 -2.15
C LYS A 246 9.79 -10.59 -2.85
N ILE A 247 9.57 -10.38 -4.14
CA ILE A 247 10.10 -9.24 -4.89
C ILE A 247 8.99 -8.19 -4.96
N PHE A 248 9.27 -6.98 -4.52
CA PHE A 248 8.37 -5.84 -4.66
C PHE A 248 8.77 -5.02 -5.86
N ARG A 249 7.77 -4.54 -6.60
CA ARG A 249 7.87 -3.42 -7.54
C ARG A 249 6.91 -2.34 -7.08
N ALA A 250 7.40 -1.11 -6.91
CA ALA A 250 6.59 -0.02 -6.40
C ALA A 250 6.83 1.30 -7.16
N VAL A 251 5.82 2.16 -7.19
CA VAL A 251 5.90 3.52 -7.73
C VAL A 251 5.32 4.48 -6.69
N SER A 252 6.10 5.48 -6.29
CA SER A 252 5.67 6.48 -5.33
C SER A 252 4.48 7.28 -5.85
N TYR A 253 3.61 7.75 -4.95
CA TYR A 253 2.47 8.58 -5.29
C TYR A 253 2.84 9.83 -6.11
N GLU A 254 3.94 10.50 -5.77
CA GLU A 254 4.37 11.74 -6.45
C GLU A 254 4.71 11.49 -7.92
N ASP A 255 5.20 10.30 -8.23
CA ASP A 255 5.63 9.92 -9.58
C ASP A 255 4.43 9.39 -10.39
N SER A 256 3.64 8.51 -9.76
CA SER A 256 2.43 7.97 -10.38
C SER A 256 1.38 9.04 -10.64
N SER A 257 1.15 9.98 -9.72
CA SER A 257 0.16 11.06 -9.89
C SER A 257 0.43 11.99 -11.08
N ILE A 258 1.68 12.08 -11.55
CA ILE A 258 2.08 12.89 -12.71
C ILE A 258 2.03 12.06 -13.99
N HIS A 259 2.57 10.85 -13.95
CA HIS A 259 2.87 10.08 -15.16
C HIS A 259 1.90 8.93 -15.43
N MET A 260 1.22 8.43 -14.40
CA MET A 260 0.28 7.32 -14.47
C MET A 260 -1.11 7.80 -14.02
N PRO A 261 -2.00 8.23 -14.95
CA PRO A 261 -3.30 8.85 -14.63
C PRO A 261 -4.32 7.88 -13.99
N TYR A 262 -3.86 6.77 -13.44
CA TYR A 262 -4.66 5.64 -12.98
C TYR A 262 -4.82 5.60 -11.47
N PHE A 263 -5.84 4.85 -11.06
CA PHE A 263 -6.18 4.46 -9.68
C PHE A 263 -7.09 5.40 -8.89
N ARG A 264 -8.24 5.74 -9.47
CA ARG A 264 -9.39 6.30 -8.74
C ARG A 264 -10.50 5.29 -8.42
N LYS A 265 -10.39 4.01 -8.81
CA LYS A 265 -11.52 3.04 -8.79
C LYS A 265 -11.15 1.56 -8.52
N ASP A 266 -10.08 1.26 -7.79
CA ASP A 266 -9.70 -0.12 -7.38
C ASP A 266 -9.55 -1.15 -8.52
N ILE A 267 -9.34 -0.68 -9.76
CA ILE A 267 -9.14 -1.51 -10.95
C ILE A 267 -7.71 -1.37 -11.47
N ARG A 268 -7.21 -2.43 -12.12
CA ARG A 268 -5.93 -2.40 -12.84
C ARG A 268 -5.96 -1.40 -13.99
N PHE A 269 -4.79 -0.84 -14.28
CA PHE A 269 -4.62 0.02 -15.46
C PHE A 269 -4.82 -0.82 -16.71
N GLN A 270 -5.82 -0.48 -17.53
CA GLN A 270 -6.06 -1.06 -18.83
C GLN A 270 -6.06 -0.02 -19.96
N LYS A 271 -5.74 -0.47 -21.18
CA LYS A 271 -5.91 0.31 -22.42
C LYS A 271 -6.58 -0.52 -23.50
N THR A 272 -7.39 0.15 -24.31
CA THR A 272 -7.97 -0.43 -25.52
C THR A 272 -7.02 -0.19 -26.69
N VAL A 273 -6.56 -1.26 -27.34
CA VAL A 273 -5.67 -1.22 -28.50
C VAL A 273 -6.27 -1.98 -29.67
N LYS A 274 -5.72 -1.78 -30.87
CA LYS A 274 -6.03 -2.58 -32.06
C LYS A 274 -4.85 -3.50 -32.32
N ASN A 275 -5.11 -4.80 -32.45
CA ASN A 275 -4.08 -5.74 -32.85
C ASN A 275 -3.82 -5.69 -34.37
N GLU A 276 -2.89 -6.52 -34.83
CA GLU A 276 -2.47 -6.62 -36.24
C GLU A 276 -3.64 -6.91 -37.20
N ASN A 277 -4.69 -7.58 -36.71
CA ASN A 277 -5.90 -7.88 -37.48
C ASN A 277 -6.95 -6.77 -37.41
N ASN A 278 -6.60 -5.59 -36.89
CA ASN A 278 -7.51 -4.45 -36.67
C ASN A 278 -8.69 -4.80 -35.73
N VAL A 279 -8.54 -5.84 -34.90
CA VAL A 279 -9.51 -6.21 -33.86
C VAL A 279 -9.19 -5.44 -32.60
N THR A 280 -10.22 -4.87 -31.99
CA THR A 280 -10.12 -4.16 -30.71
C THR A 280 -9.92 -5.15 -29.57
N GLU A 281 -8.89 -4.94 -28.76
CA GLU A 281 -8.60 -5.70 -27.55
C GLU A 281 -8.34 -4.77 -26.36
N VAL A 282 -8.63 -5.26 -25.15
CA VAL A 282 -8.30 -4.55 -23.91
C VAL A 282 -7.10 -5.23 -23.29
N LYS A 283 -5.99 -4.51 -23.17
CA LYS A 283 -4.80 -4.97 -22.47
C LYS A 283 -4.79 -4.42 -21.05
N GLN A 284 -4.38 -5.25 -20.10
CA GLN A 284 -4.08 -4.85 -18.72
C GLN A 284 -2.58 -4.56 -18.60
N LEU A 285 -2.21 -3.65 -17.71
CA LEU A 285 -0.82 -3.39 -17.35
C LEU A 285 -0.26 -4.60 -16.61
N GLU A 286 0.79 -5.19 -17.16
CA GLU A 286 1.55 -6.30 -16.57
C GLU A 286 2.89 -5.76 -16.06
N ILE A 287 3.01 -5.51 -14.76
CA ILE A 287 4.24 -4.91 -14.23
C ILE A 287 5.41 -5.87 -14.34
N TRP A 288 5.18 -7.17 -14.26
CA TRP A 288 6.22 -8.19 -14.29
C TRP A 288 6.70 -8.52 -15.71
N ASN A 289 5.90 -8.18 -16.73
CA ASN A 289 6.24 -8.30 -18.15
C ASN A 289 5.65 -7.12 -18.94
N PRO A 290 6.22 -5.90 -18.80
CA PRO A 290 5.57 -4.69 -19.27
C PRO A 290 5.61 -4.53 -20.80
N ASP A 291 4.45 -4.20 -21.36
CA ASP A 291 4.30 -3.76 -22.75
C ASP A 291 4.41 -2.22 -22.80
N LEU A 292 5.63 -1.70 -22.97
CA LEU A 292 5.89 -0.25 -23.00
C LEU A 292 5.38 0.44 -24.27
N GLU A 293 5.10 -0.30 -25.34
CA GLU A 293 4.46 0.26 -26.53
C GLU A 293 3.00 0.61 -26.23
N THR A 294 2.30 -0.28 -25.52
CA THR A 294 0.93 -0.05 -25.05
C THR A 294 0.92 0.93 -23.87
N PHE A 295 1.83 0.78 -22.91
CA PHE A 295 1.88 1.52 -21.65
C PHE A 295 3.18 2.34 -21.51
N PRO A 296 3.44 3.32 -22.39
CA PRO A 296 4.68 4.12 -22.35
C PRO A 296 4.81 4.99 -21.09
N GLU A 297 3.71 5.19 -20.35
CA GLU A 297 3.70 5.87 -19.05
C GLU A 297 4.62 5.19 -18.03
N LEU A 298 4.74 3.86 -18.09
CA LEU A 298 5.61 3.12 -17.18
C LEU A 298 7.09 3.45 -17.42
N GLY A 299 7.46 3.82 -18.64
CA GLY A 299 8.81 4.26 -18.97
C GLY A 299 9.17 5.65 -18.40
N LYS A 300 8.19 6.37 -17.85
CA LYS A 300 8.36 7.74 -17.31
C LYS A 300 8.49 7.78 -15.79
N VAL A 301 8.20 6.67 -15.11
CA VAL A 301 8.29 6.56 -13.64
C VAL A 301 9.54 5.79 -13.23
N LYS A 302 9.96 5.97 -11.97
CA LYS A 302 10.93 5.13 -11.29
C LYS A 302 10.20 3.93 -10.71
N LEU A 303 10.57 2.75 -11.18
CA LEU A 303 10.07 1.49 -10.67
C LEU A 303 11.00 1.01 -9.55
N LEU A 304 10.61 1.25 -8.31
CA LEU A 304 11.36 0.83 -7.14
C LEU A 304 11.27 -0.69 -7.00
N GLU A 305 12.38 -1.41 -7.10
CA GLU A 305 12.42 -2.87 -7.02
C GLU A 305 13.33 -3.37 -5.90
N GLY A 306 12.91 -4.40 -5.18
CA GLY A 306 13.78 -5.05 -4.20
C GLY A 306 13.22 -6.33 -3.58
N PRO A 307 14.10 -7.28 -3.20
CA PRO A 307 13.69 -8.48 -2.49
C PRO A 307 13.44 -8.21 -1.00
N VAL A 308 12.28 -8.60 -0.49
CA VAL A 308 11.97 -8.67 0.93
C VAL A 308 12.15 -10.12 1.36
N ASN A 309 13.20 -10.38 2.14
CA ASN A 309 13.57 -11.73 2.59
C ASN A 309 12.87 -12.08 3.90
N ALA A 310 12.86 -13.36 4.25
CA ALA A 310 12.47 -13.80 5.59
C ALA A 310 13.22 -13.02 6.69
N GLY A 311 12.46 -12.44 7.61
CA GLY A 311 12.93 -11.57 8.69
C GLY A 311 12.93 -10.08 8.34
N ASP A 312 12.78 -9.70 7.08
CA ASP A 312 12.70 -8.30 6.66
C ASP A 312 11.27 -7.75 6.83
N TRP A 313 11.21 -6.42 6.95
CA TRP A 313 9.97 -5.65 6.97
C TRP A 313 10.04 -4.56 5.89
N ILE A 314 8.98 -4.40 5.11
CA ILE A 314 8.88 -3.34 4.10
C ILE A 314 7.78 -2.34 4.49
N TYR A 315 8.07 -1.06 4.31
CA TYR A 315 7.15 0.05 4.50
C TYR A 315 6.91 0.80 3.19
N LEU A 316 5.64 1.07 2.89
CA LEU A 316 5.17 1.82 1.74
C LEU A 316 4.38 3.05 2.24
N PRO A 317 4.78 4.28 1.84
CA PRO A 317 4.02 5.49 2.15
C PRO A 317 2.61 5.49 1.56
N PRO A 318 1.73 6.41 2.01
CA PRO A 318 0.39 6.59 1.45
C PRO A 318 0.37 6.68 -0.09
N GLY A 319 -0.61 6.02 -0.71
CA GLY A 319 -0.83 6.07 -2.16
C GLY A 319 0.26 5.43 -3.02
N THR A 320 1.14 4.61 -2.44
CA THR A 320 2.18 3.90 -3.19
C THR A 320 1.56 2.78 -4.02
N LEU A 321 1.78 2.84 -5.33
CA LEU A 321 1.46 1.71 -6.21
C LEU A 321 2.46 0.60 -5.97
N HIS A 322 1.99 -0.64 -5.88
CA HIS A 322 2.88 -1.77 -5.75
C HIS A 322 2.32 -3.07 -6.34
N GLY A 323 3.23 -3.96 -6.76
CA GLY A 323 2.96 -5.34 -7.13
C GLY A 323 3.99 -6.24 -6.44
N VAL A 324 3.62 -7.51 -6.21
CA VAL A 324 4.46 -8.45 -5.46
C VAL A 324 4.59 -9.78 -6.19
N TYR A 325 5.82 -10.27 -6.35
CA TYR A 325 6.11 -11.58 -6.95
C TYR A 325 6.81 -12.51 -5.95
N ASN A 326 6.33 -13.74 -5.81
CA ASN A 326 6.89 -14.75 -4.92
C ASN A 326 8.04 -15.50 -5.61
N SER A 327 9.27 -15.02 -5.43
CA SER A 327 10.46 -15.71 -5.97
C SER A 327 10.76 -17.06 -5.30
N GLU A 328 10.21 -17.27 -4.10
CA GLU A 328 10.19 -18.51 -3.34
C GLU A 328 8.78 -18.70 -2.77
N SER A 329 8.42 -19.93 -2.39
CA SER A 329 7.21 -20.13 -1.59
C SER A 329 7.35 -19.34 -0.30
N SER A 330 6.37 -18.50 0.02
CA SER A 330 6.51 -17.50 1.08
C SER A 330 5.29 -17.39 1.98
N TRP A 331 5.53 -17.03 3.23
CA TRP A 331 4.54 -16.61 4.19
C TRP A 331 4.89 -15.23 4.70
N ALA A 332 3.94 -14.31 4.59
CA ALA A 332 4.05 -12.94 5.05
C ALA A 332 2.75 -12.50 5.71
N VAL A 333 2.85 -11.37 6.39
CA VAL A 333 1.71 -10.65 6.95
C VAL A 333 1.83 -9.18 6.62
N SER A 334 0.73 -8.54 6.28
CA SER A 334 0.71 -7.10 6.02
C SER A 334 -0.43 -6.39 6.71
N GLN A 335 -0.31 -5.07 6.80
CA GLN A 335 -1.41 -4.24 7.24
C GLN A 335 -1.36 -2.86 6.60
N ASN A 336 -2.55 -2.34 6.29
CA ASN A 336 -2.84 -0.97 5.92
C ASN A 336 -3.20 -0.18 7.18
N SER A 337 -2.44 0.87 7.49
CA SER A 337 -2.64 1.65 8.71
C SER A 337 -2.08 3.04 8.65
N LEU A 338 -2.80 3.96 9.29
CA LEU A 338 -2.40 5.36 9.38
C LEU A 338 -1.62 5.61 10.67
N TYR A 339 -0.50 6.31 10.57
CA TYR A 339 0.35 6.68 11.71
C TYR A 339 0.36 8.20 11.89
N PRO A 340 0.50 8.71 13.13
CA PRO A 340 0.58 10.15 13.37
C PRO A 340 1.66 10.84 12.53
N ALA A 341 2.79 10.16 12.33
CA ALA A 341 3.95 10.70 11.62
C ALA A 341 3.72 10.97 10.13
N VAL A 342 2.75 10.28 9.51
CA VAL A 342 2.46 10.41 8.06
C VAL A 342 1.04 10.87 7.77
N ARG A 343 0.34 11.37 8.80
CA ARG A 343 -1.05 11.84 8.70
C ARG A 343 -1.20 12.96 7.69
N ASP A 344 -0.34 13.97 7.75
CA ASP A 344 -0.50 15.16 6.92
C ASP A 344 -0.27 14.81 5.44
N ARG A 345 0.77 14.01 5.15
CA ARG A 345 0.99 13.43 3.82
C ARG A 345 -0.20 12.60 3.33
N PHE A 346 -0.75 11.74 4.18
CA PHE A 346 -1.93 10.95 3.84
C PHE A 346 -3.09 11.86 3.42
N MET A 347 -3.34 12.96 4.15
CA MET A 347 -4.37 13.93 3.78
C MET A 347 -4.09 14.59 2.43
N ASP A 348 -2.84 14.96 2.15
CA ASP A 348 -2.46 15.57 0.86
C ASP A 348 -2.68 14.60 -0.31
N VAL A 349 -2.24 13.34 -0.17
CA VAL A 349 -2.46 12.27 -1.15
C VAL A 349 -3.94 12.07 -1.38
N CYS A 350 -4.70 11.95 -0.30
CA CYS A 350 -6.11 11.66 -0.35
C CYS A 350 -6.94 12.80 -0.98
N ILE A 351 -6.65 14.06 -0.65
CA ILE A 351 -7.25 15.23 -1.29
C ILE A 351 -6.84 15.30 -2.77
N GLY A 352 -5.57 15.01 -3.09
CA GLY A 352 -5.07 15.00 -4.47
C GLY A 352 -5.76 13.96 -5.36
N VAL A 353 -6.05 12.76 -4.83
CA VAL A 353 -6.72 11.69 -5.59
C VAL A 353 -8.22 11.95 -5.71
N HIS A 354 -8.91 12.25 -4.62
CA HIS A 354 -10.37 12.20 -4.55
C HIS A 354 -11.06 13.57 -4.41
N GLY A 355 -10.32 14.64 -4.17
CA GLY A 355 -10.87 15.95 -3.82
C GLY A 355 -11.47 16.03 -2.40
N VAL A 356 -11.77 14.88 -1.77
CA VAL A 356 -12.26 14.71 -0.40
C VAL A 356 -11.76 13.39 0.19
N CYS A 357 -11.53 13.36 1.50
CA CYS A 357 -11.15 12.15 2.22
C CYS A 357 -12.35 11.47 2.86
N GLY A 358 -12.68 10.27 2.37
CA GLY A 358 -13.70 9.41 2.94
C GLY A 358 -13.88 8.14 2.12
N PRO A 359 -14.50 7.09 2.69
CA PRO A 359 -14.93 5.92 1.92
C PRO A 359 -15.81 6.40 0.76
N GLN A 360 -15.43 6.03 -0.47
CA GLN A 360 -16.32 6.20 -1.62
C GLN A 360 -17.42 5.16 -1.49
N GLN A 361 -18.67 5.61 -1.31
CA GLN A 361 -19.85 4.74 -1.34
C GLN A 361 -20.20 4.34 -2.77
#